data_AF-A0A316DGH1-F1
#
_entry.id   AF-A0A316DGH1-F1
#
_cell.length_a   1.000
_cell.length_b   1.000
_cell.length_c   1.000
_cell.angle_alpha   90.00
_cell.angle_beta   90.00
_cell.angle_gamma   90.00
#
_symmetry.space_group_name_H-M   'P 1'
#
loop_
_entity.id
_entity.type
_entity.pdbx_description
1 polymer ?
#
loop_
_entity_poly.entity_id
_entity_poly.type
_entity_poly.pdbx_seq_one_letter_code
_entity_poly.pdbx_strand_id
1 'polypeptide(L)'
;MFPHRRKKYNYRCRNIGLQFKKKKTYSLVFVSILEIGYFCLKYNNMNSTVSTLFHEVERLDNRSLDAFIDNVISLRVRRDTSSKQKEEAELLEKINRSLSLKQVERFRELNQKRIEENIAESELVELTVLLEKTEKLNVNRLKYLSLLARLRNISVRDLMNQLGISNPTNG
;
A
#
# COMPACT_ATOMS: atom_id res chain seq x y z
N MET A 1 -47.52 2.33 -41.85
CA MET A 1 -47.11 3.75 -41.79
C MET A 1 -47.12 4.16 -40.31
N PHE A 2 -45.96 4.16 -39.66
CA PHE A 2 -45.80 4.41 -38.21
C PHE A 2 -45.22 5.82 -38.01
N PRO A 3 -45.80 6.70 -37.17
CA PRO A 3 -45.21 8.00 -36.92
C PRO A 3 -44.14 7.95 -35.82
N HIS A 4 -43.07 8.73 -36.07
CA HIS A 4 -41.80 8.81 -35.37
C HIS A 4 -41.86 9.07 -33.85
N ARG A 5 -41.12 8.27 -33.06
CA ARG A 5 -40.69 8.62 -31.70
C ARG A 5 -39.43 9.51 -31.76
N ARG A 6 -39.50 10.75 -31.27
CA ARG A 6 -38.30 11.53 -30.89
C ARG A 6 -37.91 11.18 -29.44
N LYS A 7 -36.81 10.45 -29.25
CA LYS A 7 -36.20 10.25 -27.93
C LYS A 7 -35.49 11.55 -27.50
N LYS A 8 -36.00 12.23 -26.47
CA LYS A 8 -35.25 13.24 -25.72
C LYS A 8 -34.36 12.53 -24.71
N TYR A 9 -33.05 12.63 -24.86
CA TYR A 9 -32.09 12.16 -23.87
C TYR A 9 -32.00 13.19 -22.74
N ASN A 10 -32.55 12.82 -21.58
CA ASN A 10 -32.48 13.58 -20.33
C ASN A 10 -31.31 13.03 -19.53
N TYR A 11 -30.18 13.75 -19.49
CA TYR A 11 -29.08 13.42 -18.59
C TYR A 11 -29.49 13.81 -17.16
N ARG A 12 -29.88 12.79 -16.40
CA ARG A 12 -30.32 12.90 -15.00
C ARG A 12 -29.10 12.66 -14.11
N CYS A 13 -28.39 13.72 -13.74
CA CYS A 13 -27.41 13.66 -12.65
C CYS A 13 -28.17 13.39 -11.35
N ARG A 14 -28.08 12.17 -10.84
CA ARG A 14 -28.60 11.77 -9.53
C ARG A 14 -27.49 12.00 -8.50
N ASN A 15 -27.88 12.60 -7.37
CA ASN A 15 -27.10 12.89 -6.16
C ASN A 15 -26.23 14.16 -6.21
N ILE A 16 -26.84 15.31 -5.89
CA ILE A 16 -26.63 16.06 -4.65
C ILE A 16 -27.95 16.81 -4.37
N GLY A 17 -28.64 16.47 -3.29
CA GLY A 17 -29.84 17.16 -2.84
C GLY A 17 -29.48 18.49 -2.17
N LEU A 18 -29.24 19.54 -2.95
CA LEU A 18 -29.12 20.91 -2.45
C LEU A 18 -30.22 21.78 -3.07
N GLN A 19 -31.32 21.93 -2.34
CA GLN A 19 -32.35 22.93 -2.60
C GLN A 19 -31.79 24.32 -2.28
N PHE A 20 -31.27 25.02 -3.27
CA PHE A 20 -30.93 26.44 -3.11
C PHE A 20 -32.20 27.29 -3.21
N LYS A 21 -32.76 27.62 -2.04
CA LYS A 21 -33.82 28.63 -1.90
C LYS A 21 -33.21 30.00 -2.21
N LYS A 22 -33.63 30.64 -3.31
CA LYS A 22 -33.26 32.02 -3.65
C LYS A 22 -33.55 32.94 -2.46
N LYS A 23 -32.52 33.45 -1.79
CA LYS A 23 -32.59 34.68 -1.01
C LYS A 23 -31.56 35.66 -1.55
N LYS A 24 -32.06 36.83 -1.97
CA LYS A 24 -31.28 38.01 -2.35
C LYS A 24 -30.48 38.47 -1.14
N THR A 25 -29.15 38.40 -1.21
CA THR A 25 -28.22 39.39 -0.63
C THR A 25 -26.83 39.10 -1.19
N TYR A 26 -26.31 40.04 -1.98
CA TYR A 26 -24.94 40.04 -2.46
C TYR A 26 -24.05 40.68 -1.38
N SER A 27 -23.21 39.91 -0.71
CA SER A 27 -21.89 40.35 -0.19
C SER A 27 -21.19 39.16 0.47
N LEU A 28 -19.88 39.03 0.27
CA LEU A 28 -18.96 38.09 0.94
C LEU A 28 -19.06 36.58 0.58
N VAL A 29 -18.98 36.21 -0.70
CA VAL A 29 -18.48 34.87 -1.10
C VAL A 29 -17.74 34.94 -2.44
N PHE A 30 -16.71 35.79 -2.56
CA PHE A 30 -15.88 35.83 -3.78
C PHE A 30 -14.51 35.16 -3.62
N VAL A 31 -14.17 34.65 -2.43
CA VAL A 31 -12.89 33.96 -2.18
C VAL A 31 -13.00 32.43 -2.30
N SER A 32 -14.20 31.85 -2.40
CA SER A 32 -14.37 30.38 -2.37
C SER A 32 -14.56 29.72 -3.75
N ILE A 33 -14.79 30.48 -4.82
CA ILE A 33 -15.05 29.90 -6.16
C ILE A 33 -13.74 29.46 -6.84
N LEU A 34 -12.62 30.13 -6.55
CA LEU A 34 -11.31 29.78 -7.11
C LEU A 34 -10.75 28.48 -6.52
N GLU A 35 -10.92 28.21 -5.22
CA GLU A 35 -10.45 26.95 -4.62
C GLU A 35 -11.31 25.74 -4.99
N ILE A 36 -12.64 25.91 -5.08
CA ILE A 36 -13.53 24.85 -5.60
C ILE A 36 -13.25 24.60 -7.09
N GLY A 37 -12.95 25.65 -7.86
CA GLY A 37 -12.55 25.54 -9.25
C GLY A 37 -11.24 24.76 -9.42
N TYR A 38 -10.25 25.00 -8.57
CA TYR A 38 -8.96 24.29 -8.60
C TYR A 38 -9.10 22.82 -8.19
N PHE A 39 -9.96 22.51 -7.21
CA PHE A 39 -10.26 21.13 -6.81
C PHE A 39 -11.06 20.38 -7.90
N CYS A 40 -12.02 21.02 -8.56
CA CYS A 40 -12.80 20.45 -9.67
C CYS A 40 -11.97 20.25 -10.96
N LEU A 41 -11.04 21.14 -11.28
CA LEU A 41 -10.16 20.98 -12.45
C LEU A 41 -9.16 19.84 -12.26
N LYS A 42 -8.63 19.65 -11.05
CA LYS A 42 -7.71 18.55 -10.74
C LYS A 42 -8.43 17.19 -10.71
N TYR A 43 -9.69 17.12 -10.26
CA TYR A 43 -10.50 15.89 -10.26
C TYR A 43 -11.09 15.51 -11.63
N ASN A 44 -11.25 16.45 -12.57
CA ASN A 44 -11.74 16.16 -13.92
C ASN A 44 -10.67 15.60 -14.88
N ASN A 45 -9.39 15.86 -14.62
CA ASN A 45 -8.30 15.52 -15.57
C ASN A 45 -8.04 13.99 -15.67
N MET A 46 -8.33 13.22 -14.61
CA MET A 46 -8.17 11.76 -14.65
C MET A 46 -9.40 11.02 -15.21
N ASN A 47 -10.60 11.60 -15.08
CA ASN A 47 -11.85 10.99 -15.55
C ASN A 47 -12.11 11.26 -17.05
N SER A 48 -11.68 12.41 -17.58
CA SER A 48 -11.81 12.70 -19.01
C SER A 48 -10.94 11.78 -19.87
N THR A 49 -9.72 11.47 -19.41
CA THR A 49 -8.74 10.67 -20.16
C THR A 49 -9.14 9.19 -20.30
N VAL A 50 -9.77 8.61 -19.27
CA VAL A 50 -10.25 7.22 -19.35
C VAL A 50 -11.52 7.12 -20.20
N SER A 51 -12.41 8.11 -20.10
CA SER A 51 -13.62 8.15 -20.92
C SER A 51 -13.30 8.33 -22.41
N THR A 52 -12.32 9.16 -22.76
CA THR A 52 -11.88 9.31 -24.15
C THR A 52 -11.21 8.04 -24.67
N LEU A 53 -10.38 7.37 -23.87
CA LEU A 53 -9.81 6.06 -24.24
C LEU A 53 -10.91 5.03 -24.51
N PHE A 54 -11.95 5.00 -23.66
CA PHE A 54 -13.07 4.08 -23.83
C PHE A 54 -13.81 4.30 -25.16
N HIS A 55 -14.07 5.56 -25.52
CA HIS A 55 -14.71 5.89 -26.81
C HIS A 55 -13.88 5.49 -28.03
N GLU A 56 -12.55 5.54 -27.95
CA GLU A 56 -11.70 5.05 -29.04
C GLU A 56 -11.71 3.51 -29.12
N VAL A 57 -11.75 2.82 -27.97
CA VAL A 57 -11.86 1.36 -27.90
C VAL A 57 -13.20 0.86 -28.45
N GLU A 58 -14.29 1.60 -28.24
CA GLU A 58 -15.63 1.30 -28.81
C GLU A 58 -15.65 1.23 -30.35
N ARG A 59 -14.69 1.87 -31.03
CA ARG A 59 -14.62 1.96 -32.49
C ARG A 59 -13.73 0.88 -33.12
N LEU A 60 -13.05 0.07 -32.31
CA LEU A 60 -12.19 -1.01 -32.77
C LEU A 60 -13.04 -2.17 -33.33
N ASP A 61 -12.49 -2.88 -34.32
CA ASP A 61 -13.03 -4.17 -34.71
C ASP A 61 -12.67 -5.24 -33.68
N ASN A 62 -13.37 -6.39 -33.73
CA ASN A 62 -13.22 -7.44 -32.71
C ASN A 62 -11.77 -7.93 -32.57
N ARG A 63 -11.01 -8.05 -33.68
CA ARG A 63 -9.61 -8.51 -33.62
C ARG A 63 -8.70 -7.49 -32.92
N SER A 64 -8.87 -6.21 -33.21
CA SER A 64 -8.09 -5.16 -32.56
C SER A 64 -8.51 -4.96 -31.10
N LEU A 65 -9.79 -5.18 -30.79
CA LEU A 65 -10.30 -5.16 -29.42
C LEU A 65 -9.70 -6.30 -28.58
N ASP A 66 -9.65 -7.52 -29.12
CA ASP A 66 -9.02 -8.66 -28.44
C ASP A 66 -7.53 -8.38 -28.18
N ALA A 67 -6.80 -7.88 -29.18
CA ALA A 67 -5.40 -7.48 -29.03
C ALA A 67 -5.21 -6.35 -28.01
N PHE A 68 -6.15 -5.40 -27.94
CA PHE A 68 -6.13 -4.34 -26.94
C PHE A 68 -6.31 -4.90 -25.53
N ILE A 69 -7.26 -5.82 -25.33
CA ILE A 69 -7.50 -6.49 -24.05
C ILE A 69 -6.23 -7.22 -23.58
N ASP A 70 -5.59 -8.00 -24.45
CA ASP A 70 -4.34 -8.72 -24.12
C ASP A 70 -3.21 -7.76 -23.69
N ASN A 71 -3.09 -6.61 -24.35
CA ASN A 71 -2.12 -5.58 -24.00
C ASN A 71 -2.42 -4.94 -22.63
N VAL A 72 -3.69 -4.67 -22.32
CA VAL A 72 -4.11 -4.12 -21.02
C VAL A 72 -3.88 -5.13 -19.90
N ILE A 73 -4.18 -6.41 -20.12
CA ILE A 73 -3.90 -7.49 -19.17
C ILE A 73 -2.38 -7.58 -18.94
N SER A 74 -1.59 -7.62 -20.01
CA SER A 74 -0.12 -7.65 -19.92
C SER A 74 0.45 -6.45 -19.17
N LEU A 75 -0.07 -5.26 -19.44
CA LEU A 75 0.32 -4.03 -18.74
C LEU A 75 -0.03 -4.10 -17.25
N ARG A 76 -1.21 -4.61 -16.91
CA ARG A 76 -1.64 -4.80 -15.52
C ARG A 76 -0.72 -5.78 -14.79
N VAL A 77 -0.44 -6.94 -15.40
CA VAL A 77 0.48 -7.95 -14.85
C VAL A 77 1.87 -7.35 -14.62
N ARG A 78 2.42 -6.58 -15.57
CA ARG A 78 3.73 -5.93 -15.41
C ARG A 78 3.75 -4.93 -14.25
N ARG A 79 2.72 -4.10 -14.12
CA ARG A 79 2.60 -3.12 -13.03
C ARG A 79 2.47 -3.79 -11.67
N ASP A 80 1.63 -4.82 -11.57
CA ASP A 80 1.46 -5.58 -10.34
C ASP A 80 2.75 -6.31 -9.95
N THR A 81 3.47 -6.88 -10.94
CA THR A 81 4.76 -7.56 -10.71
C THR A 81 5.82 -6.60 -10.16
N SER A 82 5.97 -5.42 -10.77
CA SER A 82 6.95 -4.42 -10.31
C SER A 82 6.63 -3.93 -8.90
N SER A 83 5.35 -3.69 -8.59
CA SER A 83 4.92 -3.28 -7.25
C SER A 83 5.20 -4.37 -6.22
N LYS A 84 4.85 -5.63 -6.53
CA LYS A 84 5.09 -6.77 -5.63
C LYS A 84 6.58 -7.01 -5.39
N GLN A 85 7.42 -6.90 -6.42
CA GLN A 85 8.87 -7.05 -6.27
C GLN A 85 9.47 -5.98 -5.34
N LYS A 86 8.99 -4.74 -5.45
CA LYS A 86 9.41 -3.66 -4.54
C LYS A 86 8.98 -3.94 -3.10
N GLU A 87 7.70 -4.29 -2.90
CA GLU A 87 7.16 -4.62 -1.57
C GLU A 87 7.90 -5.82 -0.95
N GLU A 88 8.19 -6.83 -1.75
CA GLU A 88 8.97 -8.00 -1.34
C GLU A 88 10.38 -7.63 -0.89
N ALA A 89 11.10 -6.81 -1.66
CA ALA A 89 12.43 -6.34 -1.29
C ALA A 89 12.43 -5.56 0.04
N GLU A 90 11.45 -4.68 0.24
CA GLU A 90 11.29 -3.93 1.50
C GLU A 90 10.98 -4.84 2.69
N LEU A 91 10.17 -5.88 2.49
CA LEU A 91 9.86 -6.86 3.54
C LEU A 91 11.10 -7.69 3.91
N LEU A 92 11.87 -8.13 2.92
CA LEU A 92 13.12 -8.86 3.15
C LEU A 92 14.15 -8.01 3.89
N GLU A 93 14.30 -6.73 3.53
CA GLU A 93 15.16 -5.80 4.28
C GLU A 93 14.74 -5.72 5.75
N LYS A 94 13.43 -5.56 6.01
CA LYS A 94 12.89 -5.47 7.38
C LYS A 94 13.03 -6.77 8.17
N ILE A 95 12.88 -7.94 7.53
CA ILE A 95 13.07 -9.27 8.15
C ILE A 95 14.52 -9.45 8.60
N ASN A 96 15.46 -8.94 7.81
CA ASN A 96 16.90 -9.07 8.05
C ASN A 96 17.46 -8.02 9.01
N ARG A 97 16.64 -7.09 9.53
CA ARG A 97 17.09 -6.12 10.53
C ARG A 97 17.41 -6.81 11.85
N SER A 98 18.59 -6.53 12.38
CA SER A 98 19.07 -6.95 13.70
C SER A 98 19.54 -5.73 14.51
N LEU A 99 20.00 -5.98 15.73
CA LEU A 99 20.84 -5.01 16.45
C LEU A 99 22.07 -4.66 15.60
N SER A 100 22.62 -3.45 15.80
CA SER A 100 23.89 -3.08 15.18
C SER A 100 25.03 -3.93 15.75
N LEU A 101 26.14 -4.06 15.02
CA LEU A 101 27.30 -4.85 15.49
C LEU A 101 27.77 -4.41 16.87
N LYS A 102 27.88 -3.09 17.09
CA LYS A 102 28.23 -2.52 18.40
C LYS A 102 27.25 -2.91 19.51
N GLN A 103 25.95 -2.96 19.21
CA GLN A 103 24.93 -3.39 20.18
C GLN A 103 25.00 -4.89 20.46
N VAL A 104 25.30 -5.72 19.46
CA VAL A 104 25.49 -7.17 19.63
C VAL A 104 26.72 -7.46 20.48
N GLU A 105 27.83 -6.77 20.22
CA GLU A 105 29.06 -6.87 21.02
C GLU A 105 28.80 -6.44 22.45
N ARG A 106 28.19 -5.26 22.65
CA ARG A 106 27.83 -4.75 23.97
C ARG A 106 26.88 -5.68 24.72
N PHE A 107 25.90 -6.24 24.03
CA PHE A 107 25.00 -7.24 24.61
C PHE A 107 25.77 -8.48 25.09
N ARG A 108 26.71 -8.99 24.27
CA ARG A 108 27.52 -10.16 24.63
C ARG A 108 28.41 -9.89 25.84
N GLU A 109 29.07 -8.73 25.87
CA GLU A 109 29.88 -8.29 27.01
C GLU A 109 29.06 -8.22 28.31
N LEU A 110 27.92 -7.53 28.28
CA LEU A 110 27.04 -7.38 29.44
C LEU A 110 26.48 -8.72 29.91
N ASN A 111 26.10 -9.60 28.97
CA ASN A 111 25.61 -10.92 29.32
C ASN A 111 26.71 -11.79 29.95
N GLN A 112 27.96 -11.66 29.50
CA GLN A 112 29.10 -12.34 30.09
C GLN A 112 29.37 -11.84 31.52
N LYS A 113 29.41 -10.52 31.74
CA LYS A 113 29.53 -9.93 33.08
C LYS A 113 28.42 -10.39 34.03
N ARG A 114 27.20 -10.54 33.53
CA ARG A 114 26.06 -11.04 34.32
C ARG A 114 26.29 -12.49 34.76
N ILE A 115 26.79 -13.35 33.87
CA ILE A 115 27.11 -14.75 34.19
C ILE A 115 28.23 -14.84 35.24
N GLU A 116 29.20 -13.93 35.16
CA GLU A 116 30.31 -13.81 36.11
C GLU A 116 29.92 -13.10 37.42
N GLU A 117 28.64 -12.74 37.60
CA GLU A 117 28.11 -11.99 38.76
C GLU A 117 28.83 -10.65 39.04
N ASN A 118 29.51 -10.10 38.03
CA ASN A 118 30.33 -8.88 38.12
C ASN A 118 29.73 -7.74 37.29
N ILE A 119 28.41 -7.64 37.28
CA ILE A 119 27.67 -6.63 36.52
C ILE A 119 27.17 -5.51 37.44
N ALA A 120 27.41 -4.26 37.06
CA ALA A 120 26.88 -3.12 37.79
C ALA A 120 25.37 -2.95 37.57
N GLU A 121 24.67 -2.29 38.49
CA GLU A 121 23.22 -2.04 38.36
C GLU A 121 22.88 -1.21 37.11
N SER A 122 23.70 -0.21 36.78
CA SER A 122 23.53 0.56 35.53
C SER A 122 23.72 -0.28 34.26
N GLU A 123 24.63 -1.27 34.31
CA GLU A 123 24.89 -2.21 33.22
C GLU A 123 23.75 -3.24 33.06
N LEU A 124 23.10 -3.63 34.16
CA LEU A 124 21.88 -4.45 34.13
C LEU A 124 20.71 -3.73 33.45
N VAL A 125 20.54 -2.43 33.73
CA VAL A 125 19.53 -1.60 33.04
C VAL A 125 19.83 -1.52 31.55
N GLU A 126 21.10 -1.33 31.16
CA GLU A 126 21.52 -1.32 29.76
C GLU A 126 21.22 -2.66 29.06
N LEU A 127 21.55 -3.78 29.72
CA LEU A 127 21.27 -5.12 29.22
C LEU A 127 19.76 -5.34 28.99
N THR A 128 18.93 -4.86 29.92
CA THR A 128 17.47 -4.92 29.82
C THR A 128 16.97 -4.16 28.58
N VAL A 129 17.46 -2.95 28.34
CA VAL A 129 17.10 -2.15 27.16
C VAL A 129 17.51 -2.85 25.85
N LEU A 130 18.65 -3.55 25.82
CA LEU A 130 19.08 -4.31 24.64
C LEU A 130 18.22 -5.57 24.42
N LEU A 131 17.76 -6.22 25.49
CA LEU A 131 16.80 -7.33 25.42
C LEU A 131 15.47 -6.86 24.83
N GLU A 132 14.88 -5.80 25.35
CA GLU A 132 13.62 -5.24 24.85
C GLU A 132 13.69 -4.86 23.36
N LYS A 133 14.82 -4.29 22.93
CA LYS A 133 15.06 -4.00 21.50
C LYS A 133 15.06 -5.27 20.66
N THR A 134 15.72 -6.31 21.13
CA THR A 134 15.79 -7.61 20.44
C THR A 134 14.42 -8.26 20.34
N GLU A 135 13.65 -8.25 21.43
CA GLU A 135 12.27 -8.77 21.46
C GLU A 135 11.37 -8.01 20.47
N LYS A 136 11.45 -6.68 20.48
CA LYS A 136 10.70 -5.84 19.54
C LYS A 136 11.09 -6.14 18.08
N LEU A 137 12.37 -6.36 17.79
CA LEU A 137 12.82 -6.77 16.46
C LEU A 137 12.23 -8.14 16.08
N ASN A 138 12.23 -9.11 17.00
CA ASN A 138 11.68 -10.45 16.76
C ASN A 138 10.17 -10.43 16.50
N VAL A 139 9.39 -9.67 17.29
CA VAL A 139 7.95 -9.51 17.07
C VAL A 139 7.67 -8.89 15.70
N ASN A 140 8.42 -7.85 15.34
CA ASN A 140 8.28 -7.22 14.03
C ASN A 140 8.69 -8.18 12.91
N ARG A 141 9.74 -8.98 13.10
CA ARG A 141 10.19 -9.99 12.13
C ARG A 141 9.10 -11.00 11.83
N LEU A 142 8.39 -11.51 12.85
CA LEU A 142 7.25 -12.42 12.66
C LEU A 142 6.11 -11.76 11.86
N LYS A 143 5.83 -10.48 12.13
CA LYS A 143 4.86 -9.70 11.36
C LYS A 143 5.27 -9.59 9.89
N TYR A 144 6.53 -9.27 9.60
CA TYR A 144 7.01 -9.13 8.23
C TYR A 144 7.08 -10.46 7.48
N LEU A 145 7.48 -11.55 8.15
CA LEU A 145 7.39 -12.91 7.59
C LEU A 145 5.95 -13.27 7.22
N SER A 146 4.97 -12.93 8.07
CA SER A 146 3.55 -13.15 7.78
C SER A 146 3.07 -12.37 6.56
N LEU A 147 3.51 -11.12 6.40
CA LEU A 147 3.18 -10.31 5.22
C LEU A 147 3.83 -10.86 3.95
N LEU A 148 5.10 -11.25 4.02
CA LEU A 148 5.82 -11.82 2.87
C LEU A 148 5.24 -13.17 2.44
N ALA A 149 4.83 -14.00 3.39
CA ALA A 149 4.18 -15.28 3.12
C ALA A 149 2.86 -15.07 2.36
N ARG A 150 2.06 -14.07 2.77
CA ARG A 150 0.84 -13.67 2.05
C ARG A 150 1.14 -13.13 0.66
N LEU A 151 2.19 -12.32 0.51
CA LEU A 151 2.59 -11.76 -0.78
C LEU A 151 2.99 -12.86 -1.79
N ARG A 152 3.66 -13.92 -1.31
CA ARG A 152 4.09 -15.09 -2.08
C ARG A 152 3.04 -16.20 -2.19
N ASN A 153 1.90 -16.08 -1.49
CA ASN A 153 0.87 -17.12 -1.37
C ASN A 153 1.41 -18.48 -0.87
N ILE A 154 2.30 -18.47 0.12
CA ILE A 154 2.83 -19.67 0.78
C ILE A 154 2.60 -19.61 2.29
N SER A 155 2.77 -20.72 3.00
CA SER A 155 2.69 -20.69 4.47
C SER A 155 3.91 -19.98 5.07
N VAL A 156 3.77 -19.41 6.26
CA VAL A 156 4.90 -18.80 6.99
C VAL A 156 6.00 -19.83 7.25
N ARG A 157 5.62 -21.09 7.54
CA ARG A 157 6.56 -22.18 7.75
C ARG A 157 7.39 -22.47 6.49
N ASP A 158 6.74 -22.57 5.34
CA ASP A 158 7.43 -22.80 4.07
C ASP A 158 8.34 -21.63 3.71
N LEU A 159 7.90 -20.40 3.97
CA LEU A 159 8.74 -19.21 3.80
C LEU A 159 9.97 -19.25 4.71
N MET A 160 9.81 -19.58 6.00
CA MET A 160 10.92 -19.69 6.93
C MET A 160 11.94 -20.75 6.48
N ASN A 161 11.45 -21.90 5.98
CA ASN A 161 12.30 -22.94 5.39
C ASN A 161 13.07 -22.42 4.16
N GLN A 162 12.39 -21.71 3.24
CA GLN A 162 13.03 -21.11 2.07
C GLN A 162 14.11 -20.08 2.43
N LEU A 163 13.91 -19.33 3.51
CA LEU A 163 14.84 -18.32 3.99
C LEU A 163 15.93 -18.88 4.91
N GLY A 164 15.95 -20.19 5.17
CA GLY A 164 16.89 -20.82 6.10
C GLY A 164 16.73 -20.35 7.56
N ILE A 165 15.54 -19.87 7.92
CA ILE A 165 15.21 -19.44 9.29
C ILE A 165 14.76 -20.69 10.04
N SER A 166 15.66 -21.31 10.79
CA SER A 166 15.34 -22.47 11.62
C SER A 166 14.32 -22.10 12.69
N ASN A 167 13.22 -22.84 12.73
CA ASN A 167 12.29 -22.83 13.85
C ASN A 167 13.00 -23.56 15.02
N PRO A 168 13.15 -22.97 16.21
CA PRO A 168 13.58 -23.73 17.39
C PRO A 168 12.40 -24.58 17.87
N THR A 169 12.06 -25.61 17.10
CA THR A 169 11.08 -26.63 17.48
C THR A 169 11.70 -27.98 17.17
N ASN A 170 12.70 -28.35 17.96
CA ASN A 170 13.15 -29.72 18.25
C ASN A 170 13.79 -29.62 19.65
N GLY A 171 12.93 -29.56 20.67
CA GLY A 171 13.26 -30.01 22.01
C GLY A 171 12.80 -31.45 22.16
#